data_AF-A0AAN9EDS4-F1
#
_entry.id   AF-A0AAN9EDS4-F1
#
_cell.length_a   1.000
_cell.length_b   1.000
_cell.length_c   1.000
_cell.angle_alpha   90.00
_cell.angle_beta   90.00
_cell.angle_gamma   90.00
#
_symmetry.space_group_name_H-M   'P 1'
#
loop_
_entity.id
_entity.type
_entity.pdbx_description
1 polymer ?
#
loop_
_entity_poly.entity_id
_entity_poly.type
_entity_poly.pdbx_seq_one_letter_code
_entity_poly.pdbx_strand_id
1 'polypeptide(L)'
;METEHAKAPVDFTTLQLHNLMYEKSHYVKAIKACKDFKSKYPDIDLVPEDQFFRDAPQDIKDSVLSNDGAHNLMLKRLTCELYQPLVHYIGFMVNWVMVTSSR
;
A
#
# COMPACT_ATOMS: atom_id res chain seq x y z
N MET A 1 18.91 38.38 46.60
CA MET A 1 19.42 37.85 45.30
C MET A 1 18.93 36.41 45.15
N GLU A 2 17.61 36.19 45.15
CA GLU A 2 17.03 34.85 45.04
C GLU A 2 16.37 34.61 43.68
N THR A 3 15.80 35.67 43.09
CA THR A 3 15.21 35.67 41.75
C THR A 3 16.21 35.39 40.63
N GLU A 4 17.45 35.89 40.76
CA GLU A 4 18.53 35.63 39.78
C GLU A 4 18.98 34.16 39.78
N HIS A 5 18.99 33.49 40.93
CA HIS A 5 19.33 32.07 41.01
C HIS A 5 18.23 31.15 40.45
N ALA A 6 16.97 31.59 40.50
CA ALA A 6 15.84 30.86 39.92
C ALA A 6 15.76 31.00 38.38
N LYS A 7 16.46 31.97 37.78
CA LYS A 7 16.41 32.24 36.34
C LYS A 7 17.09 31.17 35.49
N ALA A 8 18.30 30.75 35.87
CA ALA A 8 19.08 29.76 35.12
C ALA A 8 18.36 28.40 34.91
N PRO A 9 17.72 27.77 35.93
CA PRO A 9 16.97 26.53 35.71
C PRO A 9 15.71 26.74 34.85
N VAL A 10 15.08 27.91 34.95
CA VAL A 10 13.92 28.26 34.10
C VAL A 10 14.34 28.43 32.64
N ASP A 11 15.44 29.14 32.38
CA ASP A 11 15.97 29.32 31.03
C ASP A 11 16.39 27.98 30.42
N PHE A 12 17.05 27.12 31.20
CA PHE A 12 17.44 25.78 30.78
C PHE A 12 16.24 24.91 30.39
N THR A 13 15.22 24.86 31.25
CA THR A 13 14.00 24.08 30.99
C THR A 13 13.20 24.64 29.82
N THR A 14 13.19 25.97 29.65
CA THR A 14 12.57 26.64 28.49
C THR A 14 13.26 26.23 27.18
N LEU A 15 14.59 26.19 27.16
CA LEU A 15 15.35 25.71 26.00
C LEU A 15 15.08 24.24 25.69
N GLN A 16 15.02 23.38 26.71
CA GLN A 16 14.66 21.97 26.53
C GLN A 16 13.26 21.83 25.94
N LEU A 17 12.29 22.61 26.44
CA LEU A 17 10.94 22.62 25.91
C LEU A 17 10.90 23.04 24.44
N HIS A 18 11.62 24.10 24.07
CA HIS A 18 11.73 24.54 22.67
C HIS A 18 12.30 23.45 21.76
N ASN A 19 13.35 22.76 22.19
CA ASN A 19 13.95 21.65 21.44
C ASN A 19 12.93 20.53 21.21
N LEU A 20 12.21 20.11 22.25
CA LEU A 20 11.19 19.07 22.15
C LEU A 20 10.01 19.50 21.26
N MET A 21 9.60 20.76 21.33
CA MET A 21 8.55 21.30 20.46
C MET A 21 8.97 21.30 18.99
N TYR A 22 10.23 21.63 18.70
CA TYR A 22 10.77 21.57 17.34
C TYR A 22 10.78 20.14 16.82
N GLU A 23 11.27 19.19 17.61
CA GLU A 23 11.31 17.78 17.27
C GLU A 23 9.90 17.20 17.02
N LYS A 24 8.94 17.52 17.89
CA LYS A 24 7.52 17.18 17.69
C LYS A 24 7.00 17.73 16.35
N SER A 25 7.29 19.00 16.05
CA SER A 25 6.85 19.64 14.80
C SER A 25 7.47 18.95 13.57
N HIS A 26 8.75 18.57 13.66
CA HIS A 26 9.44 17.82 12.61
C HIS A 26 8.76 16.46 12.34
N TYR A 27 8.49 15.68 13.40
CA TYR A 27 7.80 14.40 13.25
C TYR A 27 6.37 14.53 12.72
N VAL A 28 5.62 15.53 13.16
CA VAL A 28 4.27 15.79 12.62
C VAL A 28 4.32 16.04 11.12
N LYS A 29 5.30 16.80 10.63
CA LYS A 29 5.49 17.03 9.19
C LYS A 29 5.86 15.75 8.45
N ALA A 30 6.77 14.96 9.00
CA ALA A 30 7.18 13.68 8.41
C ALA A 30 5.99 12.70 8.32
N ILE A 31 5.22 12.55 9.41
CA ILE A 31 4.02 11.70 9.44
C ILE A 31 3.00 12.17 8.40
N LYS A 32 2.79 13.50 8.29
CA LYS A 32 1.89 14.05 7.27
C LYS A 32 2.38 13.73 5.86
N ALA A 33 3.66 13.91 5.57
CA ALA A 33 4.24 13.59 4.26
C ALA A 33 4.07 12.10 3.91
N CYS A 34 4.26 11.19 4.88
CA CYS A 34 4.02 9.76 4.68
C CYS A 34 2.55 9.43 4.42
N LYS A 35 1.61 10.11 5.09
CA LYS A 35 0.17 9.90 4.89
C LYS A 35 -0.36 10.51 3.60
N ASP A 36 0.18 11.67 3.20
CA ASP A 36 -0.18 12.36 1.97
C ASP A 36 0.40 11.68 0.73
N PHE A 37 1.33 10.73 0.90
CA PHE A 37 1.84 9.90 -0.18
C PHE A 37 0.71 9.05 -0.76
N LYS A 38 0.22 9.46 -1.93
CA LYS A 38 -0.67 8.66 -2.77
C LYS A 38 0.18 7.84 -3.73
N SER A 39 -0.04 6.53 -3.77
CA SER A 39 0.54 5.68 -4.82
C SER A 39 0.06 6.15 -6.20
N LYS A 40 0.79 5.80 -7.26
CA LYS A 40 0.49 6.22 -8.64
C LYS A 40 -0.94 5.86 -9.11
N TYR A 41 -1.53 4.81 -8.51
CA TYR A 41 -2.88 4.34 -8.83
C TYR A 41 -3.63 4.04 -7.52
N PRO A 42 -4.25 5.07 -6.89
CA PRO A 42 -5.02 4.87 -5.66
C PRO A 42 -6.35 4.16 -5.93
N ASP A 43 -6.93 4.37 -7.11
CA ASP A 43 -8.25 3.88 -7.52
C ASP A 43 -8.12 3.00 -8.78
N ILE A 44 -7.21 2.02 -8.76
CA ILE A 44 -7.16 1.04 -9.85
C ILE A 44 -8.43 0.18 -9.81
N ASP A 45 -9.18 0.19 -10.91
CA ASP A 45 -10.38 -0.63 -11.05
C ASP A 45 -9.97 -2.10 -11.12
N LEU A 46 -10.20 -2.83 -10.02
CA LEU A 46 -9.98 -4.26 -9.95
C LEU A 46 -11.27 -5.04 -10.20
N VAL A 47 -11.15 -6.25 -10.75
CA VAL A 47 -12.23 -7.23 -10.90
C VAL A 47 -13.02 -7.32 -9.60
N PRO A 48 -14.36 -7.12 -9.63
CA PRO A 48 -15.21 -7.17 -8.45
C PRO A 48 -14.98 -8.43 -7.61
N GLU A 49 -15.14 -8.31 -6.30
CA GLU A 49 -14.88 -9.43 -5.37
C GLU A 49 -15.72 -10.66 -5.70
N ASP A 50 -16.97 -10.46 -6.11
CA ASP A 50 -17.87 -11.54 -6.49
C ASP A 50 -17.37 -12.33 -7.71
N GLN A 51 -16.80 -11.64 -8.71
CA GLN A 51 -16.17 -12.28 -9.87
C GLN A 51 -14.88 -12.98 -9.46
N PHE A 52 -14.06 -12.34 -8.63
CA PHE A 52 -12.82 -12.93 -8.13
C PHE A 52 -13.08 -14.25 -7.40
N PHE A 53 -14.06 -14.32 -6.49
CA PHE A 53 -14.32 -15.56 -5.76
C PHE A 53 -14.83 -16.70 -6.66
N ARG A 54 -15.61 -16.37 -7.70
CA ARG A 54 -16.13 -17.34 -8.67
C ARG A 54 -15.02 -17.87 -9.59
N ASP A 55 -14.29 -16.96 -10.22
CA ASP A 55 -13.49 -17.26 -11.40
C ASP A 55 -11.99 -17.40 -11.10
N ALA A 56 -11.52 -16.90 -9.94
CA ALA A 56 -10.10 -16.99 -9.62
C ALA A 56 -9.66 -18.45 -9.35
N PRO A 57 -8.47 -18.84 -9.83
CA PRO A 57 -7.86 -20.14 -9.53
C PRO A 57 -7.70 -20.38 -8.02
N GLN A 58 -7.82 -21.63 -7.58
CA GLN A 58 -7.65 -21.99 -6.17
C GLN A 58 -6.24 -21.67 -5.66
N ASP A 59 -5.21 -21.87 -6.48
CA ASP A 59 -3.82 -21.57 -6.13
C ASP A 59 -3.61 -20.11 -5.69
N ILE A 60 -4.35 -19.17 -6.31
CA ILE A 60 -4.31 -17.75 -5.95
C ILE A 60 -5.18 -17.49 -4.71
N LYS A 61 -6.35 -18.14 -4.61
CA LYS A 61 -7.27 -17.99 -3.47
C LYS A 61 -6.68 -18.53 -2.17
N ASP A 62 -5.89 -19.58 -2.22
CA ASP A 62 -5.30 -20.23 -1.04
C ASP A 62 -3.95 -19.61 -0.62
N SER A 63 -3.35 -18.77 -1.47
CA SER A 63 -2.13 -18.05 -1.13
C SER A 63 -2.31 -17.14 0.09
N VAL A 64 -1.26 -16.92 0.89
CA VAL A 64 -1.26 -15.92 1.96
C VAL A 64 -0.13 -14.95 1.67
N LEU A 65 -0.48 -13.77 1.15
CA LEU A 65 0.46 -12.73 0.75
C LEU A 65 0.63 -11.66 1.84
N SER A 66 -0.33 -11.54 2.75
CA SER A 66 -0.25 -10.65 3.91
C SER A 66 -1.06 -11.16 5.09
N ASN A 67 -0.69 -10.70 6.29
CA ASN A 67 -1.40 -10.98 7.54
C ASN A 67 -2.66 -10.12 7.70
N ASP A 68 -2.75 -8.98 6.99
CA ASP A 68 -3.97 -8.17 6.97
C ASP A 68 -4.93 -8.69 5.90
N GLY A 69 -6.18 -8.99 6.30
CA GLY A 69 -7.15 -9.66 5.43
C GLY A 69 -7.54 -8.82 4.21
N ALA A 70 -7.77 -7.52 4.38
CA ALA A 70 -8.13 -6.61 3.29
C ALA A 70 -6.96 -6.43 2.31
N HIS A 71 -5.76 -6.20 2.83
CA HIS A 71 -4.57 -6.10 2.00
C HIS A 71 -4.26 -7.41 1.27
N ASN A 72 -4.38 -8.56 1.94
CA ASN A 72 -4.19 -9.87 1.32
C ASN A 72 -5.19 -10.10 0.17
N LEU A 73 -6.47 -9.74 0.36
CA LEU A 73 -7.48 -9.82 -0.70
C LEU A 73 -7.12 -8.92 -1.90
N MET A 74 -6.69 -7.68 -1.65
CA MET A 74 -6.25 -6.77 -2.71
C MET A 74 -5.06 -7.33 -3.49
N LEU A 75 -4.05 -7.89 -2.82
CA LEU A 75 -2.88 -8.50 -3.45
C LEU A 75 -3.26 -9.72 -4.31
N LYS A 76 -4.19 -10.55 -3.84
CA LYS A 76 -4.71 -11.69 -4.61
C LYS A 76 -5.46 -11.26 -5.86
N ARG A 77 -6.31 -10.23 -5.77
CA ARG A 77 -7.03 -9.66 -6.92
C ARG A 77 -6.06 -9.10 -7.97
N LEU A 78 -5.05 -8.35 -7.54
CA LEU A 78 -3.97 -7.86 -8.40
C LEU A 78 -3.22 -9.00 -9.08
N THR A 79 -2.92 -10.06 -8.33
CA THR A 79 -2.22 -11.24 -8.86
C THR A 79 -3.07 -11.93 -9.92
N CYS A 80 -4.36 -12.12 -9.66
CA CYS A 80 -5.30 -12.70 -10.63
C CYS A 80 -5.32 -11.92 -11.96
N GLU A 81 -5.39 -10.59 -11.89
CA GLU A 81 -5.36 -9.72 -13.07
C GLU A 81 -4.02 -9.69 -13.80
N LEU A 82 -2.91 -9.98 -13.15
CA LEU A 82 -1.61 -10.11 -13.83
C LEU A 82 -1.54 -11.42 -14.64
N TYR A 83 -2.15 -12.49 -14.13
CA TYR A 83 -2.14 -13.81 -14.80
C TYR A 83 -3.23 -13.96 -15.87
N GLN A 84 -4.41 -13.35 -15.68
CA GLN A 84 -5.55 -13.46 -16.61
C GLN A 84 -5.26 -13.01 -18.06
N PRO A 85 -4.55 -11.89 -18.33
CA PRO A 85 -4.19 -11.47 -19.68
C PRO A 85 -3.28 -12.50 -20.37
N LEU A 86 -2.37 -13.11 -19.61
CA LEU A 86 -1.44 -14.11 -20.14
C LEU A 86 -2.19 -15.36 -20.58
N VAL A 87 -3.12 -15.86 -19.76
CA VAL A 87 -3.95 -17.03 -20.08
C VAL A 87 -4.89 -16.73 -21.24
N HIS A 88 -5.48 -15.54 -21.28
CA HIS A 88 -6.37 -15.12 -22.37
C HIS A 88 -5.61 -14.99 -23.71
N TYR A 89 -4.41 -14.40 -23.69
CA TYR A 89 -3.57 -14.25 -24.87
C TYR A 89 -3.03 -15.58 -25.40
N ILE A 90 -2.60 -16.48 -24.49
CA ILE A 90 -2.20 -17.85 -24.85
C ILE A 90 -3.40 -18.61 -25.42
N GLY A 91 -4.58 -18.50 -24.81
CA GLY A 91 -5.81 -19.12 -25.31
C GLY A 91 -6.19 -18.62 -26.71
N PHE A 92 -6.07 -17.31 -26.96
CA PHE A 92 -6.26 -16.73 -28.28
C PHE A 92 -5.24 -17.23 -29.30
N MET A 93 -3.95 -17.32 -28.94
CA MET A 93 -2.93 -17.89 -29.83
C MET A 93 -3.22 -19.34 -30.17
N VAL A 94 -3.56 -20.17 -29.18
CA VAL A 94 -3.87 -21.60 -29.39
C VAL A 94 -5.08 -21.77 -30.30
N ASN A 95 -6.14 -20.98 -30.08
CA ASN A 95 -7.33 -21.00 -30.92
C ASN A 95 -7.01 -20.52 -32.35
N TRP A 96 -6.23 -19.44 -32.51
CA TRP A 96 -5.79 -18.96 -33.81
C TRP A 96 -4.95 -19.99 -34.56
N VAL A 97 -4.04 -20.70 -33.88
CA VAL A 97 -3.25 -21.80 -34.48
C VAL A 97 -4.14 -22.97 -34.89
N MET A 98 -5.11 -23.38 -34.07
CA MET A 98 -6.06 -24.44 -34.48
C MET A 98 -6.91 -24.04 -35.69
N VAL A 99 -7.38 -22.79 -35.73
CA VAL A 99 -8.20 -22.26 -36.83
C VAL A 99 -7.39 -22.10 -38.11
N THR A 100 -6.13 -21.65 -38.02
CA THR A 100 -5.25 -21.46 -39.19
C THR A 100 -4.62 -22.74 -39.69
N SER A 101 -4.40 -23.73 -38.82
CA SER A 101 -3.87 -25.05 -39.21
C SER A 101 -4.95 -26.01 -39.72
N SER A 102 -6.23 -25.66 -39.59
CA SER A 102 -7.38 -26.37 -40.20
C SER A 102 -7.82 -25.79 -41.55
N ARG A 103 -7.06 -24.86 -42.12
CA ARG A 103 -7.18 -24.37 -43.51
C ARG A 103 -5.98 -24.81 -44.33
#